data_AF-A0A401FRN4-F1
#
_entry.id   AF-A0A401FRN4-F1
#
_cell.length_a   1.000
_cell.length_b   1.000
_cell.length_c   1.000
_cell.angle_alpha   90.00
_cell.angle_beta   90.00
_cell.angle_gamma   90.00
#
_symmetry.space_group_name_H-M   'P 1'
#
loop_
_entity.id
_entity.type
_entity.pdbx_description
1 polymer ?
#
loop_
_entity_poly.entity_id
_entity_poly.type
_entity_poly.pdbx_seq_one_letter_code
_entity_poly.pdbx_strand_id
1 'polypeptide(L)'
;MKTAESKSRPESISLVPKNIPEEITESDEQNFFKMVSVDLDQQQKKQVLTPALTCPRQEKVLAVHWHPEFVPMDLITRRIETMFPNKKQALIIPTQHNQILSYGDYSGVEVDCYSGGFNQKVQLLLHFENANVENAHMLREMLAHTFKYRSSQLFDFIHTLTKPVEDRLELAAKQTGASEDLVRFVRTYVIKIEKLLDKHIATVPVQSIKNKVLRNFFDIQRAEYGDTLIDRAQTFLTAVKQIVKSHFSLRYFYRTSEIIEEARHLNAGVVIPHPEQFWPILLADYDVDGVEVWNPQSHRYTEFLISVIKEKNRKAGPSERPLMIFMGDDTHMGEKTRHPSQQNGEKAGREIGLQPAWDDLCIRKTLIRANFSRERVIEEYKSRLAG
;
A
#
# COMPACT_ATOMS: atom_id res chain seq x y z
N MET A 1 -38.74 57.01 -4.65
CA MET A 1 -37.91 55.88 -4.20
C MET A 1 -37.46 55.11 -5.43
N LYS A 2 -36.17 55.14 -5.77
CA LYS A 2 -35.60 54.34 -6.86
C LYS A 2 -35.25 52.95 -6.29
N THR A 3 -35.88 51.92 -6.84
CA THR A 3 -35.55 50.52 -6.61
C THR A 3 -34.15 50.23 -7.12
N ALA A 4 -33.28 49.76 -6.23
CA ALA A 4 -31.93 49.34 -6.57
C ALA A 4 -31.98 48.01 -7.31
N GLU A 5 -31.45 47.99 -8.54
CA GLU A 5 -31.24 46.78 -9.32
C GLU A 5 -30.23 45.87 -8.61
N SER A 6 -30.64 44.62 -8.41
CA SER A 6 -29.79 43.54 -7.94
C SER A 6 -28.69 43.29 -8.97
N LYS A 7 -27.45 43.64 -8.63
CA LYS A 7 -26.27 43.27 -9.42
C LYS A 7 -26.16 41.74 -9.41
N SER A 8 -26.28 41.14 -10.60
CA SER A 8 -26.01 39.73 -10.84
C SER A 8 -24.63 39.37 -10.28
N ARG A 9 -24.58 38.24 -9.55
CA ARG A 9 -23.30 37.64 -9.15
C ARG A 9 -22.51 37.34 -10.43
N PRO A 10 -21.20 37.64 -10.49
CA PRO A 10 -20.39 37.28 -11.64
C PRO A 10 -20.45 35.76 -11.83
N GLU A 11 -20.80 35.32 -13.04
CA GLU A 11 -20.76 33.92 -13.45
C GLU A 11 -19.35 33.38 -13.17
N SER A 12 -19.26 32.32 -12.35
CA SER A 12 -17.98 31.67 -12.10
C SER A 12 -17.46 31.13 -13.41
N ILE A 13 -16.35 31.66 -13.90
CA ILE A 13 -15.68 31.15 -15.11
C ILE A 13 -15.39 29.66 -14.88
N SER A 14 -16.00 28.79 -15.70
CA SER A 14 -15.77 27.35 -15.62
C SER A 14 -14.31 27.08 -15.90
N LEU A 15 -13.63 26.39 -14.98
CA LEU A 15 -12.23 25.97 -15.14
C LEU A 15 -12.09 24.86 -16.20
N VAL A 16 -13.20 24.27 -16.62
CA VAL A 16 -13.25 23.18 -17.58
C VAL A 16 -13.32 23.75 -18.99
N PRO A 17 -12.43 23.35 -19.91
CA PRO A 17 -12.51 23.78 -21.30
C PRO A 17 -13.83 23.36 -21.96
N LYS A 18 -14.36 24.22 -22.83
CA LYS A 18 -15.63 23.96 -23.54
C LYS A 18 -15.53 22.80 -24.53
N ASN A 19 -14.34 22.58 -25.09
CA ASN A 19 -14.08 21.51 -26.04
C ASN A 19 -13.07 20.54 -25.41
N ILE A 20 -13.51 19.32 -25.13
CA ILE A 20 -12.68 18.23 -24.61
C ILE A 20 -12.73 17.15 -25.68
N PRO A 21 -11.58 16.73 -26.26
CA PRO A 21 -11.58 15.68 -27.26
C PRO A 21 -12.21 14.40 -26.69
N GLU A 22 -13.26 13.89 -27.30
CA GLU A 22 -13.92 12.66 -26.84
C GLU A 22 -13.20 11.39 -27.34
N GLU A 23 -12.57 11.49 -28.52
CA GLU A 23 -11.79 10.40 -29.09
C GLU A 23 -10.40 10.30 -28.46
N ILE A 24 -9.86 9.07 -28.48
CA ILE A 24 -8.49 8.80 -28.03
C ILE A 24 -7.52 9.49 -28.99
N THR A 25 -6.69 10.36 -28.44
CA THR A 25 -5.61 11.02 -29.18
C THR A 25 -4.33 10.20 -29.11
N GLU A 26 -3.36 10.50 -29.99
CA GLU A 26 -2.03 9.89 -29.91
C GLU A 26 -1.34 10.21 -28.58
N SER A 27 -1.54 11.41 -28.04
CA SER A 27 -1.02 11.80 -26.72
C SER A 27 -1.64 10.96 -25.60
N ASP A 28 -2.93 10.64 -25.68
CA ASP A 28 -3.59 9.76 -24.71
C ASP A 28 -2.95 8.36 -24.69
N GLU A 29 -2.68 7.77 -25.86
CA GLU A 29 -1.98 6.48 -25.97
C GLU A 29 -0.57 6.53 -25.38
N GLN A 30 0.23 7.54 -25.74
CA GLN A 30 1.59 7.70 -25.24
C GLN A 30 1.61 7.86 -23.71
N ASN A 31 0.71 8.68 -23.16
CA ASN A 31 0.59 8.89 -21.71
C ASN A 31 0.15 7.62 -20.98
N PHE A 32 -0.78 6.86 -21.57
CA PHE A 32 -1.22 5.58 -21.04
C PHE A 32 -0.06 4.58 -20.93
N PHE A 33 0.69 4.37 -22.02
CA PHE A 33 1.82 3.43 -22.03
C PHE A 33 2.94 3.86 -21.09
N LYS A 34 3.23 5.17 -21.01
CA LYS A 34 4.20 5.71 -20.06
C LYS A 34 3.81 5.41 -18.61
N MET A 35 2.52 5.47 -18.30
CA MET A 35 2.01 5.27 -16.94
C MET A 35 1.94 3.79 -16.53
N VAL A 36 1.60 2.88 -17.44
CA VAL A 36 1.50 1.44 -17.13
C VAL A 36 2.82 0.69 -17.27
N SER A 37 3.84 1.34 -17.86
CA SER A 37 5.18 0.78 -18.01
C SER A 37 5.80 0.41 -16.65
N VAL A 38 6.47 -0.72 -16.66
CA VAL A 38 7.25 -1.26 -15.52
C VAL A 38 8.75 -1.19 -15.81
N ASP A 39 9.13 -0.76 -17.02
CA ASP A 39 10.52 -0.64 -17.43
C ASP A 39 11.14 0.59 -16.80
N LEU A 40 12.33 0.41 -16.21
CA LEU A 40 13.10 1.49 -15.63
C LEU A 40 14.09 2.06 -16.64
N ASP A 41 14.04 3.36 -16.86
CA ASP A 41 15.09 4.07 -17.58
C ASP A 41 16.39 4.16 -16.75
N GLN A 42 17.48 4.67 -17.36
CA GLN A 42 18.77 4.76 -16.69
C GLN A 42 18.78 5.73 -15.49
N GLN A 43 17.98 6.80 -15.55
CA GLN A 43 17.86 7.75 -14.46
C GLN A 43 17.13 7.10 -13.27
N GLN A 44 16.03 6.38 -13.52
CA GLN A 44 15.27 5.65 -12.52
C GLN A 44 16.11 4.54 -11.89
N LYS A 45 16.88 3.79 -12.68
CA LYS A 45 17.85 2.81 -12.16
C LYS A 45 18.88 3.46 -11.25
N LYS A 46 19.44 4.61 -11.65
CA LYS A 46 20.37 5.37 -10.81
C LYS A 46 19.72 5.86 -9.52
N GLN A 47 18.47 6.31 -9.56
CA GLN A 47 17.71 6.73 -8.37
C GLN A 47 17.51 5.58 -7.39
N VAL A 48 17.11 4.41 -7.88
CA VAL A 48 16.96 3.19 -7.06
C VAL A 48 18.30 2.78 -6.44
N LEU A 49 19.40 2.85 -7.18
CA LEU A 49 20.73 2.46 -6.68
C LEU A 49 21.34 3.46 -5.69
N THR A 50 20.85 4.70 -5.66
CA THR A 50 21.43 5.76 -4.82
C THR A 50 20.52 6.02 -3.61
N PRO A 51 20.81 5.43 -2.42
CA PRO A 51 20.04 5.74 -1.22
C PRO A 51 20.26 7.19 -0.77
N ALA A 52 19.26 7.77 -0.12
CA ALA A 52 19.37 9.12 0.43
C ALA A 52 20.33 9.18 1.64
N LEU A 53 20.54 8.03 2.30
CA LEU A 53 21.37 7.89 3.48
C LEU A 53 22.13 6.56 3.43
N THR A 54 23.36 6.55 3.91
CA THR A 54 24.14 5.34 4.21
C THR A 54 24.34 5.23 5.71
N CYS A 55 24.09 4.05 6.27
CA CYS A 55 24.08 3.75 7.70
C CYS A 55 25.20 2.74 8.05
N PRO A 56 26.49 3.13 7.99
CA PRO A 56 27.61 2.20 8.16
C PRO A 56 27.74 1.66 9.59
N ARG A 57 27.05 2.27 10.56
CA ARG A 57 27.04 1.83 11.97
C ARG A 57 25.91 0.85 12.29
N GLN A 58 24.95 0.65 11.38
CA GLN A 58 23.87 -0.29 11.59
C GLN A 58 24.29 -1.69 11.12
N GLU A 59 24.85 -2.48 12.05
CA GLU A 59 25.32 -3.84 11.76
C GLU A 59 24.20 -4.89 11.69
N LYS A 60 23.00 -4.53 12.17
CA LYS A 60 21.83 -5.42 12.29
C LYS A 60 20.66 -4.82 11.54
N VAL A 61 20.15 -5.53 10.53
CA VAL A 61 19.11 -5.05 9.62
C VAL A 61 17.88 -5.95 9.72
N LEU A 62 16.74 -5.35 10.05
CA LEU A 62 15.45 -6.03 10.13
C LEU A 62 14.49 -5.33 9.18
N ALA A 63 13.88 -6.06 8.24
CA ALA A 63 12.90 -5.53 7.30
C ALA A 63 11.91 -6.63 6.92
N VAL A 64 10.78 -6.72 7.62
CA VAL A 64 9.78 -7.78 7.38
C VAL A 64 8.49 -7.25 6.76
N HIS A 65 8.48 -5.98 6.34
CA HIS A 65 7.35 -5.36 5.67
C HIS A 65 7.82 -4.27 4.73
N TRP A 66 7.89 -4.61 3.44
CA TRP A 66 8.27 -3.70 2.37
C TRP A 66 7.88 -4.29 1.02
N HIS A 67 7.62 -3.43 0.04
CA HIS A 67 7.01 -3.74 -1.25
C HIS A 67 8.00 -3.48 -2.40
N PRO A 68 8.48 -4.54 -3.10
CA PRO A 68 9.30 -4.38 -4.30
C PRO A 68 8.57 -3.66 -5.44
N GLU A 69 7.25 -3.84 -5.53
CA GLU A 69 6.42 -3.39 -6.64
C GLU A 69 7.02 -3.85 -7.98
N PHE A 70 7.31 -2.95 -8.91
CA PHE A 70 7.88 -3.28 -10.21
C PHE A 70 9.41 -3.16 -10.25
N VAL A 71 10.05 -2.79 -9.14
CA VAL A 71 11.50 -2.57 -9.12
C VAL A 71 12.22 -3.92 -9.06
N PRO A 72 13.16 -4.18 -9.99
CA PRO A 72 13.93 -5.42 -9.99
C PRO A 72 14.68 -5.68 -8.68
N MET A 73 14.64 -6.93 -8.21
CA MET A 73 15.21 -7.34 -6.92
C MET A 73 16.73 -7.18 -6.85
N ASP A 74 17.44 -7.29 -7.97
CA ASP A 74 18.89 -7.07 -8.07
C ASP A 74 19.26 -5.61 -7.75
N LEU A 75 18.48 -4.64 -8.24
CA LEU A 75 18.67 -3.22 -7.94
C LEU A 75 18.39 -2.93 -6.47
N ILE A 76 17.32 -3.53 -5.92
CA ILE A 76 16.97 -3.41 -4.50
C ILE A 76 18.08 -3.98 -3.62
N THR A 77 18.59 -5.16 -3.96
CA THR A 77 19.71 -5.80 -3.25
C THR A 77 20.91 -4.86 -3.18
N ARG A 78 21.33 -4.31 -4.33
CA ARG A 78 22.45 -3.36 -4.39
C ARG A 78 22.20 -2.09 -3.58
N ARG A 79 20.95 -1.59 -3.54
CA ARG A 79 20.58 -0.45 -2.69
C ARG A 79 20.76 -0.80 -1.21
N ILE A 80 20.25 -1.94 -0.75
CA ILE A 80 20.38 -2.41 0.63
C ILE A 80 21.86 -2.52 1.02
N GLU A 81 22.69 -3.11 0.15
CA GLU A 81 24.14 -3.22 0.39
C GLU A 81 24.83 -1.86 0.47
N THR A 82 24.46 -0.92 -0.40
CA THR A 82 24.99 0.45 -0.38
C THR A 82 24.55 1.21 0.87
N MET A 83 23.34 0.92 1.36
CA MET A 83 22.79 1.56 2.55
C MET A 83 23.40 1.01 3.84
N PHE A 84 23.70 -0.29 3.92
CA PHE A 84 24.24 -0.94 5.11
C PHE A 84 25.54 -1.71 4.82
N PRO A 85 26.65 -1.01 4.49
CA PRO A 85 27.88 -1.64 4.00
C PRO A 85 28.56 -2.58 5.02
N ASN A 86 28.29 -2.40 6.31
CA ASN A 86 28.88 -3.20 7.40
C ASN A 86 27.86 -4.10 8.09
N LYS A 87 26.72 -4.42 7.46
CA LYS A 87 25.73 -5.33 8.06
C LYS A 87 26.34 -6.72 8.28
N LYS A 88 26.18 -7.26 9.48
CA LYS A 88 26.64 -8.59 9.89
C LYS A 88 25.50 -9.57 10.06
N GLN A 89 24.32 -9.06 10.41
CA GLN A 89 23.12 -9.86 10.65
C GLN A 89 21.93 -9.19 9.98
N ALA A 90 21.14 -9.97 9.25
CA ALA A 90 19.96 -9.47 8.58
C ALA A 90 18.80 -10.47 8.60
N LEU A 91 17.59 -9.95 8.68
CA LEU A 91 16.34 -10.62 8.34
C LEU A 91 15.53 -9.66 7.48
N ILE A 92 15.48 -9.95 6.19
CA ILE A 92 14.85 -9.09 5.18
C ILE A 92 13.90 -9.98 4.40
N ILE A 93 12.59 -9.72 4.52
CA ILE A 93 11.53 -10.52 3.91
C ILE A 93 10.62 -9.56 3.13
N PRO A 94 10.56 -9.67 1.79
CA PRO A 94 9.67 -8.86 0.98
C PRO A 94 8.23 -9.28 1.20
N THR A 95 7.34 -8.32 1.09
CA THR A 95 5.90 -8.54 1.17
C THR A 95 5.26 -7.82 -0.01
N GLN A 96 4.39 -8.48 -0.76
CA GLN A 96 3.63 -7.83 -1.81
C GLN A 96 2.17 -8.27 -1.67
N HIS A 97 1.24 -7.33 -1.89
CA HIS A 97 -0.18 -7.63 -1.82
C HIS A 97 -0.56 -8.86 -2.67
N ASN A 98 -0.90 -9.94 -1.98
CA ASN A 98 -1.38 -11.22 -2.51
C ASN A 98 -0.42 -11.87 -3.52
N GLN A 99 0.89 -11.64 -3.38
CA GLN A 99 1.93 -12.28 -4.18
C GLN A 99 3.09 -12.70 -3.27
N ILE A 100 3.44 -13.98 -3.33
CA ILE A 100 4.63 -14.50 -2.62
C ILE A 100 5.87 -14.04 -3.39
N LEU A 101 6.76 -13.32 -2.70
CA LEU A 101 8.06 -12.92 -3.21
C LEU A 101 9.15 -13.45 -2.29
N SER A 102 10.34 -13.67 -2.86
CA SER A 102 11.48 -14.24 -2.15
C SER A 102 12.65 -13.26 -2.15
N TYR A 103 13.41 -13.24 -1.05
CA TYR A 103 14.67 -12.54 -0.92
C TYR A 103 15.61 -13.33 -0.01
N GLY A 104 16.77 -13.74 -0.52
CA GLY A 104 17.65 -14.67 0.19
C GLY A 104 16.90 -15.95 0.53
N ASP A 105 16.95 -16.35 1.79
CA ASP A 105 16.40 -17.62 2.28
C ASP A 105 14.91 -17.58 2.66
N TYR A 106 14.29 -16.40 2.60
CA TYR A 106 12.93 -16.17 3.07
C TYR A 106 12.00 -15.65 1.99
N SER A 107 10.74 -16.03 2.12
CA SER A 107 9.64 -15.56 1.30
C SER A 107 8.57 -14.88 2.15
N GLY A 108 7.86 -13.93 1.55
CA GLY A 108 6.77 -13.25 2.23
C GLY A 108 5.66 -12.76 1.31
N VAL A 109 4.52 -12.49 1.92
CA VAL A 109 3.32 -11.96 1.25
C VAL A 109 2.50 -11.13 2.24
N GLU A 110 1.87 -10.06 1.76
CA GLU A 110 0.84 -9.35 2.52
C GLU A 110 -0.53 -9.75 1.97
N VAL A 111 -1.41 -10.27 2.84
CA VAL A 111 -2.70 -10.83 2.45
C VAL A 111 -3.83 -10.01 3.02
N ASP A 112 -4.83 -9.71 2.18
CA ASP A 112 -6.09 -9.12 2.65
C ASP A 112 -7.08 -10.22 3.06
N CYS A 113 -7.59 -10.11 4.28
CA CYS A 113 -8.49 -11.06 4.90
C CYS A 113 -9.77 -10.37 5.35
N TYR A 114 -10.82 -11.15 5.55
CA TYR A 114 -12.03 -10.71 6.23
C TYR A 114 -12.04 -11.16 7.68
N SER A 115 -12.23 -10.20 8.60
CA SER A 115 -12.50 -10.49 9.98
C SER A 115 -14.01 -10.46 10.25
N GLY A 116 -14.58 -11.64 10.51
CA GLY A 116 -16.01 -11.78 10.84
C GLY A 116 -16.41 -11.10 12.15
N GLY A 117 -15.54 -11.12 13.17
CA GLY A 117 -15.83 -10.55 14.49
C GLY A 117 -16.03 -9.03 14.49
N PHE A 118 -15.40 -8.33 13.53
CA PHE A 118 -15.45 -6.87 13.42
C PHE A 118 -16.05 -6.39 12.11
N ASN A 119 -16.48 -7.31 11.25
CA ASN A 119 -17.01 -7.04 9.91
C ASN A 119 -16.12 -6.06 9.11
N GLN A 120 -14.81 -6.32 9.10
CA GLN A 120 -13.83 -5.44 8.49
C GLN A 120 -12.72 -6.20 7.76
N LYS A 121 -12.04 -5.50 6.86
CA LYS A 121 -10.82 -5.99 6.21
C LYS A 121 -9.66 -5.94 7.21
N VAL A 122 -8.92 -7.03 7.33
CA VAL A 122 -7.67 -7.12 8.10
C VAL A 122 -6.55 -7.53 7.13
N GLN A 123 -5.33 -7.08 7.39
CA GLN A 123 -4.17 -7.51 6.62
C GLN A 123 -3.27 -8.36 7.50
N LEU A 124 -2.62 -9.36 6.90
CA LEU A 124 -1.62 -10.21 7.54
C LEU A 124 -0.36 -10.21 6.69
N LEU A 125 0.80 -10.20 7.34
CA LEU A 125 2.07 -10.55 6.72
C LEU A 125 2.34 -12.01 7.04
N LEU A 126 2.55 -12.81 5.99
CA LEU A 126 2.94 -14.20 6.12
C LEU A 126 4.40 -14.31 5.68
N HIS A 127 5.23 -14.93 6.51
CA HIS A 127 6.66 -15.09 6.29
C HIS A 127 7.03 -16.57 6.37
N PHE A 128 7.93 -17.00 5.50
CA PHE A 128 8.26 -18.41 5.34
C PHE A 128 9.76 -18.57 5.07
N GLU A 129 10.32 -19.71 5.47
CA GLU A 129 11.48 -20.24 4.75
C GLU A 129 11.07 -20.64 3.33
N ASN A 130 11.95 -20.43 2.36
CA ASN A 130 11.64 -20.66 0.94
C ASN A 130 11.14 -22.09 0.67
N ALA A 131 11.72 -23.10 1.33
CA ALA A 131 11.35 -24.50 1.14
C ALA A 131 9.86 -24.75 1.45
N ASN A 132 9.28 -24.02 2.40
CA ASN A 132 7.91 -24.23 2.84
C ASN A 132 6.87 -23.69 1.83
N VAL A 133 7.26 -22.81 0.91
CA VAL A 133 6.33 -22.20 -0.08
C VAL A 133 6.39 -22.83 -1.47
N GLU A 134 7.28 -23.81 -1.68
CA GLU A 134 7.40 -24.53 -2.96
C GLU A 134 6.10 -25.25 -3.31
N ASN A 135 5.48 -25.90 -2.32
CA ASN A 135 4.26 -26.71 -2.49
C ASN A 135 2.99 -26.06 -1.90
N ALA A 136 3.02 -24.74 -1.66
CA ALA A 136 1.91 -23.98 -1.08
C ALA A 136 0.76 -23.73 -2.08
N HIS A 137 0.21 -24.81 -2.65
CA HIS A 137 -0.80 -24.76 -3.72
C HIS A 137 -2.07 -24.04 -3.25
N MET A 138 -2.61 -24.44 -2.09
CA MET A 138 -3.85 -23.85 -1.56
C MET A 138 -3.67 -22.38 -1.22
N LEU A 139 -2.61 -22.01 -0.48
CA LEU A 139 -2.27 -20.61 -0.26
C LEU A 139 -2.18 -19.83 -1.59
N ARG A 140 -1.47 -20.33 -2.61
CA ARG A 140 -1.35 -19.63 -3.90
C ARG A 140 -2.71 -19.41 -4.58
N GLU A 141 -3.63 -20.37 -4.50
CA GLU A 141 -5.00 -20.21 -4.99
C GLU A 141 -5.77 -19.15 -4.20
N MET A 142 -5.66 -19.15 -2.86
CA MET A 142 -6.28 -18.14 -2.00
C MET A 142 -5.78 -16.73 -2.34
N LEU A 143 -4.47 -16.59 -2.54
CA LEU A 143 -3.83 -15.33 -2.93
C LEU A 143 -4.30 -14.89 -4.33
N ALA A 144 -4.34 -15.80 -5.30
CA ALA A 144 -4.81 -15.50 -6.65
C ALA A 144 -6.28 -15.06 -6.68
N HIS A 145 -7.14 -15.69 -5.88
CA HIS A 145 -8.54 -15.29 -5.70
C HIS A 145 -8.62 -13.86 -5.16
N THR A 146 -7.93 -13.58 -4.05
CA THR A 146 -7.93 -12.26 -3.42
C THR A 146 -7.36 -11.18 -4.35
N PHE A 147 -6.28 -11.52 -5.08
CA PHE A 147 -5.68 -10.63 -6.07
C PHE A 147 -6.68 -10.28 -7.17
N LYS A 148 -7.32 -11.28 -7.80
CA LYS A 148 -8.33 -11.08 -8.84
C LYS A 148 -9.50 -10.23 -8.33
N TYR A 149 -9.97 -10.52 -7.13
CA TYR A 149 -11.05 -9.74 -6.52
C TYR A 149 -10.62 -8.28 -6.32
N ARG A 150 -9.45 -8.01 -5.74
CA ARG A 150 -8.94 -6.63 -5.58
C ARG A 150 -8.76 -5.90 -6.90
N SER A 151 -8.31 -6.56 -7.95
CA SER A 151 -8.20 -5.96 -9.28
C SER A 151 -9.55 -5.56 -9.87
N SER A 152 -10.64 -6.28 -9.53
CA SER A 152 -12.01 -5.92 -9.97
C SER A 152 -12.48 -4.55 -9.47
N GLN A 153 -11.92 -4.05 -8.35
CA GLN A 153 -12.26 -2.74 -7.80
C GLN A 153 -11.93 -1.59 -8.75
N LEU A 154 -10.85 -1.70 -9.55
CA LEU A 154 -10.53 -0.69 -10.57
C LEU A 154 -11.65 -0.65 -11.62
N PHE A 155 -12.14 -1.80 -12.06
CA PHE A 155 -13.19 -1.87 -13.08
C PHE A 155 -14.54 -1.38 -12.53
N ASP A 156 -14.91 -1.68 -11.28
CA ASP A 156 -16.11 -1.08 -10.65
C ASP A 156 -15.96 0.44 -10.52
N PHE A 157 -14.74 0.92 -10.22
CA PHE A 157 -14.46 2.35 -10.18
C PHE A 157 -14.59 3.02 -11.56
N ILE A 158 -14.03 2.42 -12.61
CA ILE A 158 -14.19 2.89 -13.99
C ILE A 158 -15.67 2.85 -14.41
N HIS A 159 -16.35 1.72 -14.22
CA HIS A 159 -17.75 1.56 -14.61
C HIS A 159 -18.68 2.53 -13.88
N THR A 160 -18.41 2.85 -12.61
CA THR A 160 -19.20 3.88 -11.90
C THR A 160 -19.18 5.24 -12.63
N LEU A 161 -18.12 5.54 -13.40
CA LEU A 161 -17.97 6.76 -14.18
C LEU A 161 -18.42 6.61 -15.65
N THR A 162 -18.19 5.45 -16.28
CA THR A 162 -18.47 5.23 -17.70
C THR A 162 -19.87 4.67 -17.96
N LYS A 163 -20.39 3.83 -17.05
CA LYS A 163 -21.72 3.21 -17.04
C LYS A 163 -22.44 3.69 -15.77
N PRO A 164 -22.85 4.97 -15.72
CA PRO A 164 -23.05 5.68 -14.47
C PRO A 164 -24.10 5.02 -13.58
N VAL A 165 -23.70 4.75 -12.34
CA VAL A 165 -24.62 4.48 -11.25
C VAL A 165 -24.93 5.85 -10.64
N GLU A 166 -26.02 6.48 -11.09
CA GLU A 166 -26.29 7.90 -10.83
C GLU A 166 -26.21 8.28 -9.35
N ASP A 167 -26.78 7.46 -8.46
CA ASP A 167 -26.73 7.67 -7.00
C ASP A 167 -25.29 7.84 -6.47
N ARG A 168 -24.32 7.08 -7.01
CA ARG A 168 -22.92 7.17 -6.58
C ARG A 168 -22.28 8.47 -7.06
N LEU A 169 -22.58 8.88 -8.30
CA LEU A 169 -22.02 10.10 -8.89
C LEU A 169 -22.61 11.35 -8.27
N GLU A 170 -23.93 11.38 -8.07
CA GLU A 170 -24.62 12.47 -7.37
C GLU A 170 -24.09 12.65 -5.95
N LEU A 171 -23.91 11.54 -5.22
CA LEU A 171 -23.33 11.57 -3.88
C LEU A 171 -21.90 12.14 -3.89
N ALA A 172 -21.05 11.68 -4.81
CA ALA A 172 -19.68 12.20 -4.94
C ALA A 172 -19.65 13.68 -5.33
N ALA A 173 -20.52 14.10 -6.26
CA ALA A 173 -20.60 15.49 -6.71
C ALA A 173 -21.06 16.41 -5.58
N LYS A 174 -22.08 15.98 -4.82
CA LYS A 174 -22.57 16.69 -3.63
C LYS A 174 -21.50 16.82 -2.54
N GLN A 175 -20.71 15.77 -2.29
CA GLN A 175 -19.64 15.79 -1.29
C GLN A 175 -18.50 16.74 -1.65
N THR A 176 -18.24 16.93 -2.94
CA THR A 176 -17.05 17.65 -3.42
C THR A 176 -17.36 19.01 -4.04
N GLY A 177 -18.63 19.35 -4.26
CA GLY A 177 -19.02 20.53 -5.01
C GLY A 177 -18.59 20.47 -6.48
N ALA A 178 -18.51 19.26 -7.06
CA ALA A 178 -18.19 19.09 -8.47
C ALA A 178 -19.35 19.61 -9.34
N SER A 179 -19.03 20.47 -10.31
CA SER A 179 -20.00 20.94 -11.30
C SER A 179 -20.23 19.87 -12.38
N GLU A 180 -21.34 19.98 -13.11
CA GLU A 180 -21.63 19.11 -14.27
C GLU A 180 -20.49 19.10 -15.29
N ASP A 181 -19.88 20.26 -15.55
CA ASP A 181 -18.70 20.37 -16.42
C ASP A 181 -17.52 19.54 -15.91
N LEU A 182 -17.24 19.57 -14.60
CA LEU A 182 -16.14 18.79 -14.01
C LEU A 182 -16.43 17.29 -14.08
N VAL A 183 -17.67 16.90 -13.80
CA VAL A 183 -18.11 15.51 -13.92
C VAL A 183 -17.97 15.04 -15.37
N ARG A 184 -18.42 15.85 -16.35
CA ARG A 184 -18.23 15.57 -17.79
C ARG A 184 -16.76 15.38 -18.13
N PHE A 185 -15.90 16.32 -17.72
CA PHE A 185 -14.45 16.23 -17.95
C PHE A 185 -13.85 14.93 -17.42
N VAL A 186 -14.15 14.58 -16.17
CA VAL A 186 -13.63 13.36 -15.56
C VAL A 186 -14.13 12.12 -16.31
N ARG A 187 -15.42 12.08 -16.63
CA ARG A 187 -16.02 10.93 -17.34
C ARG A 187 -15.41 10.75 -18.73
N THR A 188 -15.23 11.82 -19.50
CA THR A 188 -14.62 11.73 -20.85
C THR A 188 -13.25 11.05 -20.81
N TYR A 189 -12.37 11.48 -19.90
CA TYR A 189 -11.06 10.86 -19.77
C TYR A 189 -11.10 9.43 -19.23
N VAL A 190 -12.04 9.12 -18.33
CA VAL A 190 -12.17 7.75 -17.81
C VAL A 190 -12.72 6.80 -18.86
N ILE A 191 -13.60 7.26 -19.77
CA ILE A 191 -14.04 6.49 -20.95
C ILE A 191 -12.86 6.18 -21.88
N LYS A 192 -11.96 7.16 -22.11
CA LYS A 192 -10.74 6.92 -22.88
C LYS A 192 -9.86 5.86 -22.21
N ILE A 193 -9.67 5.96 -20.89
CA ILE A 193 -8.87 4.99 -20.13
C ILE A 193 -9.49 3.58 -20.17
N GLU A 194 -10.83 3.45 -20.07
CA GLU A 194 -11.53 2.17 -20.24
C GLU A 194 -11.23 1.56 -21.62
N LYS A 195 -11.42 2.33 -22.69
CA LYS A 195 -11.13 1.90 -24.06
C LYS A 195 -9.66 1.51 -24.26
N LEU A 196 -8.72 2.26 -23.69
CA LEU A 196 -7.29 1.97 -23.75
C LEU A 196 -6.93 0.69 -22.99
N LEU A 197 -7.53 0.49 -21.81
CA LEU A 197 -7.39 -0.76 -21.06
C LEU A 197 -7.94 -1.92 -21.87
N ASP A 198 -9.15 -1.82 -22.41
CA ASP A 198 -9.77 -2.90 -23.21
C ASP A 198 -8.91 -3.25 -24.44
N LYS A 199 -8.39 -2.24 -25.15
CA LYS A 199 -7.54 -2.42 -26.34
C LYS A 199 -6.20 -3.08 -26.02
N HIS A 200 -5.63 -2.84 -24.84
CA HIS A 200 -4.26 -3.22 -24.49
C HIS A 200 -4.15 -4.14 -23.26
N ILE A 201 -5.25 -4.69 -22.74
CA ILE A 201 -5.26 -5.43 -21.48
C ILE A 201 -4.27 -6.60 -21.48
N ALA A 202 -4.07 -7.23 -22.63
CA ALA A 202 -3.16 -8.36 -22.80
C ALA A 202 -1.68 -7.99 -22.72
N THR A 203 -1.33 -6.71 -22.93
CA THR A 203 0.06 -6.21 -22.88
C THR A 203 0.35 -5.39 -21.63
N VAL A 204 -0.69 -4.90 -20.94
CA VAL A 204 -0.54 -4.17 -19.68
C VAL A 204 -0.08 -5.12 -18.58
N PRO A 205 1.03 -4.81 -17.87
CA PRO A 205 1.47 -5.60 -16.73
C PRO A 205 0.37 -5.67 -15.67
N VAL A 206 0.05 -6.88 -15.20
CA VAL A 206 -1.03 -7.13 -14.24
C VAL A 206 -0.89 -6.28 -12.96
N GLN A 207 0.35 -6.04 -12.52
CA GLN A 207 0.65 -5.20 -11.36
C GLN A 207 0.34 -3.70 -11.52
N SER A 208 0.21 -3.23 -12.77
CA SER A 208 -0.17 -1.86 -13.12
C SER A 208 -1.69 -1.64 -13.09
N ILE A 209 -2.50 -2.72 -13.12
CA ILE A 209 -3.97 -2.68 -13.09
C ILE A 209 -4.47 -2.42 -11.66
N LYS A 210 -4.39 -1.16 -11.23
CA LYS A 210 -4.79 -0.70 -9.89
C LYS A 210 -5.47 0.66 -9.97
N ASN A 211 -6.22 1.04 -8.94
CA ASN A 211 -6.86 2.37 -8.81
C ASN A 211 -5.93 3.57 -9.03
N LYS A 212 -4.61 3.41 -8.86
CA LYS A 212 -3.62 4.46 -9.12
C LYS A 212 -3.57 4.86 -10.60
N VAL A 213 -4.04 4.01 -11.53
CA VAL A 213 -4.15 4.29 -12.97
C VAL A 213 -4.90 5.59 -13.23
N LEU A 214 -6.13 5.74 -12.69
CA LEU A 214 -6.91 6.96 -12.91
C LEU A 214 -6.19 8.18 -12.35
N ARG A 215 -5.73 8.12 -11.10
CA ARG A 215 -5.02 9.25 -10.47
C ARG A 215 -3.79 9.67 -11.28
N ASN A 216 -2.93 8.71 -11.63
CA ASN A 216 -1.68 8.99 -12.34
C ASN A 216 -1.94 9.52 -13.76
N PHE A 217 -2.98 9.04 -14.45
CA PHE A 217 -3.35 9.57 -15.76
C PHE A 217 -3.76 11.05 -15.67
N PHE A 218 -4.61 11.41 -14.69
CA PHE A 218 -4.99 12.81 -14.46
C PHE A 218 -3.80 13.69 -14.01
N ASP A 219 -2.85 13.16 -13.23
CA ASP A 219 -1.62 13.89 -12.88
C ASP A 219 -0.80 14.29 -14.12
N ILE A 220 -0.75 13.46 -15.15
CA ILE A 220 -0.05 13.78 -16.40
C ILE A 220 -0.72 14.96 -17.12
N GLN A 221 -2.04 15.09 -17.01
CA GLN A 221 -2.83 16.16 -17.64
C GLN A 221 -2.59 17.55 -17.01
N ARG A 222 -1.85 17.66 -15.90
CA ARG A 222 -1.54 18.95 -15.25
C ARG A 222 -0.82 19.92 -16.19
N ALA A 223 0.02 19.41 -17.09
CA ALA A 223 0.74 20.23 -18.05
C ALA A 223 -0.20 20.98 -19.02
N GLU A 224 -1.34 20.38 -19.35
CA GLU A 224 -2.31 20.95 -20.31
C GLU A 224 -3.41 21.74 -19.60
N TYR A 225 -3.95 21.19 -18.50
CA TYR A 225 -5.15 21.73 -17.85
C TYR A 225 -4.87 22.53 -16.56
N GLY A 226 -3.63 22.51 -16.08
CA GLY A 226 -3.21 23.20 -14.86
C GLY A 226 -3.61 22.48 -13.57
N ASP A 227 -2.91 22.81 -12.48
CA ASP A 227 -3.05 22.12 -11.20
C ASP A 227 -4.46 22.23 -10.61
N THR A 228 -5.06 23.42 -10.67
CA THR A 228 -6.37 23.68 -10.04
C THR A 228 -7.48 22.77 -10.59
N LEU A 229 -7.53 22.56 -11.91
CA LEU A 229 -8.56 21.68 -12.49
C LEU A 229 -8.30 20.23 -12.12
N ILE A 230 -7.05 19.79 -12.20
CA ILE A 230 -6.67 18.41 -11.89
C ILE A 230 -6.88 18.10 -10.40
N ASP A 231 -6.61 19.02 -9.49
CA ASP A 231 -6.86 18.84 -8.06
C ASP A 231 -8.35 18.65 -7.77
N ARG A 232 -9.23 19.41 -8.45
CA ARG A 232 -10.68 19.23 -8.35
C ARG A 232 -11.13 17.89 -8.93
N ALA A 233 -10.58 17.49 -10.08
CA ALA A 233 -10.86 16.20 -10.69
C ALA A 233 -10.43 15.03 -9.78
N GLN A 234 -9.24 15.12 -9.17
CA GLN A 234 -8.74 14.11 -8.23
C GLN A 234 -9.54 14.05 -6.93
N THR A 235 -10.02 15.20 -6.44
CA THR A 235 -10.91 15.26 -5.28
C THR A 235 -12.22 14.52 -5.57
N PHE A 236 -12.82 14.77 -6.74
CA PHE A 236 -14.02 14.07 -7.19
C PHE A 236 -13.77 12.55 -7.38
N LEU A 237 -12.71 12.17 -8.09
CA LEU A 237 -12.30 10.78 -8.26
C LEU A 237 -12.07 10.07 -6.91
N THR A 238 -11.49 10.76 -5.93
CA THR A 238 -11.28 10.22 -4.59
C THR A 238 -12.61 9.95 -3.89
N ALA A 239 -13.58 10.86 -3.98
CA ALA A 239 -14.92 10.64 -3.42
C ALA A 239 -15.62 9.44 -4.07
N VAL A 240 -15.62 9.36 -5.41
CA VAL A 240 -16.18 8.21 -6.14
C VAL A 240 -15.50 6.90 -5.72
N LYS A 241 -14.18 6.88 -5.62
CA LYS A 241 -13.42 5.72 -5.15
C LYS A 241 -13.83 5.28 -3.74
N GLN A 242 -14.06 6.21 -2.80
CA GLN A 242 -14.48 5.84 -1.44
C GLN A 242 -15.89 5.23 -1.43
N ILE A 243 -16.80 5.74 -2.26
CA ILE A 243 -18.14 5.16 -2.43
C ILE A 243 -18.06 3.76 -3.03
N VAL A 244 -17.23 3.56 -4.05
CA VAL A 244 -16.99 2.22 -4.63
C VAL A 244 -16.43 1.27 -3.56
N LYS A 245 -15.44 1.72 -2.78
CA LYS A 245 -14.86 0.93 -1.69
C LYS A 245 -15.87 0.55 -0.60
N SER A 246 -16.83 1.43 -0.27
CA SER A 246 -17.83 1.12 0.75
C SER A 246 -18.85 0.07 0.31
N HIS A 247 -19.02 -0.14 -1.00
CA HIS A 247 -19.87 -1.19 -1.57
C HIS A 247 -19.09 -2.45 -1.95
N PHE A 248 -17.78 -2.46 -1.74
CA PHE A 248 -16.91 -3.59 -2.06
C PHE A 248 -17.10 -4.69 -1.01
N SER A 249 -17.79 -5.76 -1.37
CA SER A 249 -18.18 -6.84 -0.46
C SER A 249 -16.98 -7.53 0.18
N LEU A 250 -16.91 -7.49 1.51
CA LEU A 250 -15.84 -8.18 2.25
C LEU A 250 -15.97 -9.71 2.20
N ARG A 251 -17.12 -10.25 1.77
CA ARG A 251 -17.42 -11.70 1.78
C ARG A 251 -16.59 -12.52 0.78
N TYR A 252 -15.91 -11.86 -0.15
CA TYR A 252 -15.04 -12.53 -1.12
C TYR A 252 -13.61 -12.69 -0.62
N PHE A 253 -13.22 -12.03 0.48
CA PHE A 253 -11.95 -12.34 1.13
C PHE A 253 -12.11 -13.58 2.00
N TYR A 254 -11.08 -14.43 2.01
CA TYR A 254 -10.98 -15.51 2.98
C TYR A 254 -10.97 -14.97 4.40
N ARG A 255 -11.49 -15.75 5.34
CA ARG A 255 -11.50 -15.37 6.75
C ARG A 255 -10.08 -15.34 7.28
N THR A 256 -9.80 -14.41 8.20
CA THR A 256 -8.49 -14.31 8.85
C THR A 256 -8.05 -15.65 9.45
N SER A 257 -8.97 -16.42 10.04
CA SER A 257 -8.68 -17.76 10.59
C SER A 257 -8.26 -18.79 9.54
N GLU A 258 -8.89 -18.77 8.36
CA GLU A 258 -8.58 -19.71 7.26
C GLU A 258 -7.18 -19.44 6.70
N ILE A 259 -6.83 -18.16 6.56
CA ILE A 259 -5.49 -17.77 6.13
C ILE A 259 -4.43 -18.14 7.17
N ILE A 260 -4.71 -17.93 8.46
CA ILE A 260 -3.79 -18.32 9.53
C ILE A 260 -3.61 -19.83 9.56
N GLU A 261 -4.68 -20.61 9.47
CA GLU A 261 -4.62 -22.09 9.47
C GLU A 261 -3.74 -22.62 8.33
N GLU A 262 -3.98 -22.15 7.10
CA GLU A 262 -3.16 -22.50 5.94
C GLU A 262 -1.69 -22.07 6.14
N ALA A 263 -1.47 -20.85 6.64
CA ALA A 263 -0.12 -20.36 6.90
C ALA A 263 0.61 -21.22 7.95
N ARG A 264 -0.06 -21.63 9.02
CA ARG A 264 0.50 -22.52 10.05
C ARG A 264 0.84 -23.90 9.51
N HIS A 265 0.03 -24.45 8.60
CA HIS A 265 0.33 -25.71 7.92
C HIS A 265 1.66 -25.66 7.14
N LEU A 266 2.02 -24.47 6.65
CA LEU A 266 3.26 -24.18 5.93
C LEU A 266 4.38 -23.65 6.84
N ASN A 267 4.26 -23.83 8.16
CA ASN A 267 5.20 -23.32 9.17
C ASN A 267 5.50 -21.81 9.01
N ALA A 268 4.48 -21.03 8.63
CA ALA A 268 4.65 -19.60 8.44
C ALA A 268 4.69 -18.86 9.78
N GLY A 269 5.53 -17.83 9.82
CA GLY A 269 5.37 -16.75 10.79
C GLY A 269 4.27 -15.80 10.33
N VAL A 270 3.37 -15.43 11.25
CA VAL A 270 2.23 -14.56 10.98
C VAL A 270 2.40 -13.26 11.75
N VAL A 271 2.42 -12.12 11.05
CA VAL A 271 2.57 -10.79 11.65
C VAL A 271 1.43 -9.89 11.23
N ILE A 272 0.98 -9.04 12.14
CA ILE A 272 -0.05 -8.05 11.84
C ILE A 272 0.61 -6.72 11.47
N PRO A 273 0.44 -6.22 10.23
CA PRO A 273 1.03 -4.96 9.80
C PRO A 273 0.27 -3.75 10.36
N HIS A 274 1.04 -2.72 10.73
CA HIS A 274 0.66 -1.39 11.23
C HIS A 274 -0.86 -1.10 11.30
N PRO A 275 -1.60 -1.69 12.26
CA PRO A 275 -3.04 -1.74 12.08
C PRO A 275 -3.65 -0.38 12.41
N GLU A 276 -4.33 0.20 11.41
CA GLU A 276 -5.04 1.49 11.52
C GLU A 276 -6.05 1.48 12.67
N GLN A 277 -6.64 0.31 12.95
CA GLN A 277 -7.51 0.05 14.09
C GLN A 277 -6.97 -1.14 14.89
N PHE A 278 -6.07 -0.87 15.85
CA PHE A 278 -5.32 -1.89 16.60
C PHE A 278 -6.19 -2.65 17.63
N TRP A 279 -7.24 -2.04 18.17
CA TRP A 279 -8.06 -2.65 19.23
C TRP A 279 -8.86 -3.88 18.80
N PRO A 280 -9.60 -3.85 17.68
CA PRO A 280 -10.25 -5.04 17.15
C PRO A 280 -9.29 -6.23 17.07
N ILE A 281 -8.11 -5.99 16.54
CA ILE A 281 -7.12 -7.03 16.33
C ILE A 281 -6.62 -7.62 17.64
N LEU A 282 -6.30 -6.78 18.62
CA LEU A 282 -5.87 -7.26 19.94
C LEU A 282 -6.92 -8.14 20.62
N LEU A 283 -8.19 -7.77 20.48
CA LEU A 283 -9.33 -8.45 21.08
C LEU A 283 -9.72 -9.73 20.33
N ALA A 284 -9.26 -9.88 19.09
CA ALA A 284 -9.54 -11.05 18.27
C ALA A 284 -8.78 -12.30 18.72
N ASP A 285 -7.71 -12.13 19.51
CA ASP A 285 -6.81 -13.18 19.96
C ASP A 285 -6.37 -14.14 18.83
N TYR A 286 -6.05 -13.56 17.67
CA TYR A 286 -5.50 -14.32 16.55
C TYR A 286 -4.19 -15.01 16.94
N ASP A 287 -4.01 -16.25 16.47
CA ASP A 287 -2.74 -16.97 16.54
C ASP A 287 -1.72 -16.32 15.58
N VAL A 288 -0.98 -15.35 16.11
CA VAL A 288 0.06 -14.59 15.38
C VAL A 288 1.35 -14.58 16.18
N ASP A 289 2.48 -14.44 15.48
CA ASP A 289 3.81 -14.36 16.09
C ASP A 289 4.15 -12.97 16.59
N GLY A 290 3.59 -11.94 15.98
CA GLY A 290 3.85 -10.57 16.41
C GLY A 290 3.03 -9.52 15.69
N VAL A 291 3.30 -8.28 16.09
CA VAL A 291 2.55 -7.12 15.61
C VAL A 291 3.52 -5.98 15.32
N GLU A 292 3.26 -5.27 14.23
CA GLU A 292 3.92 -4.00 13.96
C GLU A 292 3.34 -2.90 14.83
N VAL A 293 4.20 -2.30 15.66
CA VAL A 293 3.79 -1.29 16.65
C VAL A 293 4.20 0.12 16.26
N TRP A 294 5.06 0.26 15.25
CA TRP A 294 5.59 1.56 14.88
C TRP A 294 4.55 2.39 14.15
N ASN A 295 4.29 3.59 14.69
CA ASN A 295 3.54 4.63 14.02
C ASN A 295 4.44 5.88 13.86
N PRO A 296 4.88 6.22 12.64
CA PRO A 296 5.76 7.37 12.40
C PRO A 296 5.10 8.71 12.73
N GLN A 297 3.76 8.76 12.79
CA GLN A 297 3.00 9.97 13.10
C GLN A 297 2.72 10.12 14.61
N SER A 298 2.98 9.10 15.43
CA SER A 298 2.68 9.14 16.86
C SER A 298 3.61 8.27 17.72
N HIS A 299 4.57 8.92 18.37
CA HIS A 299 5.45 8.28 19.36
C HIS A 299 4.65 7.70 20.52
N ARG A 300 3.68 8.47 21.05
CA ARG A 300 2.80 8.03 22.14
C ARG A 300 2.04 6.76 21.79
N TYR A 301 1.56 6.65 20.54
CA TYR A 301 0.88 5.45 20.08
C TYR A 301 1.85 4.26 20.03
N THR A 302 3.05 4.46 19.48
CA THR A 302 4.09 3.42 19.44
C THR A 302 4.42 2.89 20.85
N GLU A 303 4.69 3.78 21.81
CA GLU A 303 4.97 3.38 23.20
C GLU A 303 3.79 2.68 23.88
N PHE A 304 2.57 3.14 23.60
CA PHE A 304 1.36 2.51 24.10
C PHE A 304 1.23 1.07 23.60
N LEU A 305 1.42 0.84 22.29
CA LEU A 305 1.35 -0.50 21.70
C LEU A 305 2.41 -1.44 22.26
N ILE A 306 3.66 -0.97 22.41
CA ILE A 306 4.72 -1.74 23.07
C ILE A 306 4.31 -2.16 24.48
N SER A 307 3.70 -1.25 25.24
CA SER A 307 3.25 -1.50 26.61
C SER A 307 2.11 -2.53 26.66
N VAL A 308 1.18 -2.49 25.69
CA VAL A 308 0.10 -3.47 25.57
C VAL A 308 0.64 -4.86 25.28
N ILE A 309 1.54 -5.00 24.30
CA ILE A 309 2.15 -6.28 23.95
C ILE A 309 2.94 -6.85 25.14
N LYS A 310 3.70 -5.99 25.84
CA LYS A 310 4.40 -6.36 27.06
C LYS A 310 3.44 -6.93 28.12
N GLU A 311 2.32 -6.26 28.35
CA GLU A 311 1.33 -6.69 29.36
C GLU A 311 0.62 -7.98 28.94
N LYS A 312 0.34 -8.16 27.64
CA LYS A 312 -0.22 -9.41 27.09
C LYS A 312 0.74 -10.57 27.32
N ASN A 313 2.02 -10.39 26.98
CA ASN A 313 3.06 -11.41 27.22
C ASN A 313 3.27 -11.73 28.70
N ARG A 314 3.07 -10.77 29.61
CA ARG A 314 3.18 -11.00 31.06
C ARG A 314 2.03 -11.87 31.60
N LYS A 315 0.85 -11.77 31.00
CA LYS A 315 -0.34 -12.54 31.35
C LYS A 315 -0.40 -13.89 30.64
N ALA A 316 0.41 -14.07 29.61
CA ALA A 316 0.44 -15.28 28.80
C ALA A 316 0.81 -16.50 29.65
N GLY A 317 0.17 -17.63 29.37
CA GLY A 317 0.44 -18.89 30.06
C GLY A 317 1.84 -19.43 29.74
N PRO A 318 2.39 -20.37 30.56
CA PRO A 318 3.71 -20.95 30.31
C PRO A 318 3.87 -21.67 28.96
N SER A 319 2.75 -22.11 28.37
CA SER A 319 2.69 -22.79 27.06
C SER A 319 2.46 -21.83 25.89
N GLU A 320 2.17 -20.56 26.15
CA GLU A 320 1.87 -19.58 25.10
C GLU A 320 3.16 -18.91 24.61
N ARG A 321 3.30 -18.82 23.28
CA ARG A 321 4.44 -18.12 22.68
C ARG A 321 4.27 -16.61 22.88
N PRO A 322 5.29 -15.89 23.40
CA PRO A 322 5.21 -14.44 23.53
C PRO A 322 5.03 -13.77 22.16
N LEU A 323 4.19 -12.75 22.09
CA LEU A 323 4.05 -11.91 20.90
C LEU A 323 5.32 -11.08 20.70
N MET A 324 5.81 -11.05 19.46
CA MET A 324 6.95 -10.25 19.06
C MET A 324 6.53 -8.84 18.64
N ILE A 325 7.48 -7.91 18.75
CA ILE A 325 7.32 -6.52 18.34
C ILE A 325 8.12 -6.29 17.07
N PHE A 326 7.44 -5.80 16.03
CA PHE A 326 8.05 -5.38 14.78
C PHE A 326 7.89 -3.87 14.58
N MET A 327 8.82 -3.29 13.83
CA MET A 327 8.71 -1.94 13.29
C MET A 327 8.56 -2.16 11.78
N GLY A 328 7.41 -1.88 11.18
CA GLY A 328 7.23 -2.07 9.74
C GLY A 328 7.86 -0.92 8.97
N ASP A 329 8.70 -1.20 7.97
CA ASP A 329 9.25 -0.14 7.12
C ASP A 329 8.19 0.42 6.17
N ASP A 330 7.25 -0.44 5.75
CA ASP A 330 6.22 -0.20 4.74
C ASP A 330 6.77 0.64 3.56
N THR A 331 7.96 0.22 3.11
CA THR A 331 8.70 0.90 2.04
C THR A 331 8.17 0.44 0.69
N HIS A 332 7.78 1.39 -0.16
CA HIS A 332 7.34 1.11 -1.53
C HIS A 332 8.41 1.53 -2.54
N MET A 333 9.07 0.56 -3.17
CA MET A 333 10.21 0.83 -4.06
C MET A 333 9.82 1.58 -5.34
N GLY A 334 8.60 1.45 -5.84
CA GLY A 334 8.11 2.20 -6.99
C GLY A 334 7.95 3.70 -6.73
N GLU A 335 7.90 4.16 -5.47
CA GLU A 335 7.92 5.60 -5.18
C GLU A 335 9.30 6.20 -5.51
N LYS A 336 10.38 5.42 -5.36
CA LYS A 336 11.77 5.85 -5.59
C LYS A 336 12.09 6.06 -7.07
N THR A 337 11.27 5.53 -7.98
CA THR A 337 11.44 5.68 -9.44
C THR A 337 10.69 6.88 -10.01
N ARG A 338 9.87 7.56 -9.18
CA ARG A 338 9.15 8.77 -9.59
C ARG A 338 10.10 9.95 -9.61
N HIS A 339 9.79 10.94 -10.44
CA HIS A 339 10.54 12.20 -10.45
C HIS A 339 10.47 12.84 -9.05
N PRO A 340 11.56 13.42 -8.50
CA PRO A 340 11.59 13.94 -7.13
C PRO A 340 10.47 14.95 -6.81
N SER A 341 10.09 15.79 -7.78
CA SER A 341 8.98 16.75 -7.61
C SER A 341 7.58 16.11 -7.54
N GLN A 342 7.45 14.83 -7.91
CA GLN A 342 6.20 14.06 -7.90
C GLN A 342 6.15 13.04 -6.76
N GLN A 343 7.25 12.87 -6.02
CA GLN A 343 7.33 11.93 -4.92
C GLN A 343 6.50 12.40 -3.73
N ASN A 344 5.84 11.47 -3.06
CA ASN A 344 5.36 11.70 -1.71
C ASN A 344 6.57 11.64 -0.76
N GLY A 345 6.94 12.76 -0.15
CA GLY A 345 8.16 12.86 0.68
C GLY A 345 8.22 11.88 1.85
N GLU A 346 7.09 11.57 2.50
CA GLU A 346 7.06 10.57 3.58
C GLU A 346 7.35 9.16 3.04
N LYS A 347 6.65 8.75 1.97
CA LYS A 347 6.85 7.43 1.35
C LYS A 347 8.24 7.28 0.72
N ALA A 348 8.72 8.35 0.08
CA ALA A 348 10.06 8.42 -0.48
C ALA A 348 11.16 8.53 0.59
N GLY A 349 10.83 8.83 1.85
CA GLY A 349 11.78 8.82 2.96
C GLY A 349 11.96 7.45 3.61
N ARG A 350 10.99 6.55 3.49
CA ARG A 350 11.06 5.18 4.04
C ARG A 350 12.10 4.35 3.27
N GLU A 351 12.88 3.56 3.97
CA GLU A 351 13.92 2.70 3.39
C GLU A 351 13.85 1.30 4.01
N ILE A 352 14.16 0.29 3.20
CA ILE A 352 14.18 -1.12 3.64
C ILE A 352 15.19 -1.26 4.77
N GLY A 353 14.73 -1.64 5.96
CA GLY A 353 15.57 -1.89 7.12
C GLY A 353 16.02 -0.64 7.89
N LEU A 354 15.59 0.57 7.51
CA LEU A 354 15.82 1.77 8.30
C LEU A 354 14.59 2.07 9.16
N GLN A 355 14.72 1.75 10.45
CA GLN A 355 13.64 1.84 11.43
C GLN A 355 14.11 2.71 12.59
N PRO A 356 13.98 4.05 12.48
CA PRO A 356 14.48 4.99 13.49
C PRO A 356 13.93 4.73 14.89
N ALA A 357 12.75 4.11 15.01
CA ALA A 357 12.12 3.76 16.28
C ALA A 357 12.99 2.88 17.19
N TRP A 358 13.87 2.03 16.65
CA TRP A 358 14.79 1.23 17.47
C TRP A 358 15.89 2.06 18.14
N ASP A 359 16.24 3.20 17.54
CA ASP A 359 17.34 4.05 17.94
C ASP A 359 16.87 5.31 18.69
N ASP A 360 15.57 5.64 18.62
CA ASP A 360 14.93 6.67 19.43
C ASP A 360 15.04 6.36 20.93
N LEU A 361 15.53 7.31 21.73
CA LEU A 361 15.82 7.08 23.15
C LEU A 361 14.58 6.73 23.99
N CYS A 362 13.43 7.35 23.70
CA CYS A 362 12.19 7.11 24.43
C CYS A 362 11.63 5.72 24.12
N ILE A 363 11.50 5.41 22.83
CA ILE A 363 11.01 4.11 22.36
C ILE A 363 11.96 3.00 22.79
N ARG A 364 13.28 3.18 22.63
CA ARG A 364 14.31 2.20 23.01
C ARG A 364 14.26 1.87 24.51
N LYS A 365 14.04 2.85 25.39
CA LYS A 365 13.87 2.58 26.82
C LYS A 365 12.67 1.68 27.09
N THR A 366 11.56 1.92 26.38
CA THR A 366 10.34 1.10 26.50
C THR A 366 10.57 -0.32 25.97
N LEU A 367 11.25 -0.47 24.83
CA LEU A 367 11.63 -1.77 24.27
C LEU A 367 12.54 -2.56 25.20
N ILE A 368 13.56 -1.94 25.79
CA ILE A 368 14.45 -2.59 26.78
C ILE A 368 13.63 -3.11 27.97
N ARG A 369 12.70 -2.29 28.50
CA ARG A 369 11.80 -2.72 29.59
C ARG A 369 10.82 -3.81 29.18
N ALA A 370 10.57 -3.98 27.88
CA ALA A 370 9.75 -5.04 27.31
C ALA A 370 10.60 -6.24 26.85
N ASN A 371 11.92 -6.22 27.09
CA ASN A 371 12.86 -7.28 26.74
C ASN A 371 13.05 -7.47 25.21
N PHE A 372 12.86 -6.41 24.42
CA PHE A 372 13.04 -6.42 22.97
C PHE A 372 14.28 -5.65 22.53
N SER A 373 14.97 -6.18 21.53
CA SER A 373 16.00 -5.49 20.74
C SER A 373 15.93 -5.98 19.30
N ARG A 374 16.43 -5.17 18.36
CA ARG A 374 16.46 -5.56 16.93
C ARG A 374 17.15 -6.91 16.70
N GLU A 375 18.28 -7.15 17.38
CA GLU A 375 19.02 -8.43 17.33
C GLU A 375 18.16 -9.61 17.76
N ARG A 376 17.52 -9.49 18.92
CA ARG A 376 16.71 -10.58 19.48
C ARG A 376 15.49 -10.88 18.64
N VAL A 377 14.87 -9.85 18.07
CA VAL A 377 13.76 -10.04 17.11
C VAL A 377 14.24 -10.80 15.89
N ILE A 378 15.42 -10.48 15.35
CA ILE A 378 15.99 -11.22 14.21
C ILE A 378 16.22 -12.69 14.59
N GLU A 379 16.90 -12.96 15.69
CA GLU A 379 17.26 -14.32 16.11
C GLU A 379 16.03 -15.17 16.42
N GLU A 380 15.14 -14.64 17.25
CA GLU A 380 13.95 -15.35 17.68
C GLU A 380 13.00 -15.61 16.51
N TYR A 381 12.80 -14.63 15.61
CA TYR A 381 11.89 -14.83 14.49
C TYR A 381 12.46 -15.81 13.47
N LYS A 382 13.77 -15.79 13.21
CA LYS A 382 14.42 -16.83 12.39
C LYS A 382 14.21 -18.22 12.98
N SER A 383 14.39 -18.36 14.30
CA SER A 383 14.14 -19.64 14.99
C SER A 383 12.69 -20.09 14.83
N ARG A 384 11.71 -19.19 14.86
CA ARG A 384 10.29 -19.53 14.65
C ARG A 384 9.99 -19.98 13.22
N LEU A 385 10.61 -19.33 12.23
CA LEU A 385 10.43 -19.70 10.82
C LEU A 385 11.07 -21.06 10.47
N ALA A 386 12.12 -21.46 11.21
CA ALA A 386 12.77 -22.76 11.06
C ALA A 386 11.96 -23.94 11.63
N GLY A 387 10.92 -23.67 12.45
CA GLY A 387 10.06 -24.69 13.07
C GLY A 387 10.43 -25.02 14.51
#